data_AF-A0A2S9VXD6-F1
#
_entry.id   AF-A0A2S9VXD6-F1
#
_cell.length_a   1.000
_cell.length_b   1.000
_cell.length_c   1.000
_cell.angle_alpha   90.00
_cell.angle_beta   90.00
_cell.angle_gamma   90.00
#
_symmetry.space_group_name_H-M   'P 1'
#
loop_
_entity.id
_entity.type
_entity.pdbx_description
1 polymer ?
#
loop_
_entity_poly.entity_id
_entity_poly.type
_entity_poly.pdbx_seq_one_letter_code
_entity_poly.pdbx_strand_id
1 'polypeptide(L)'
;MDFFHSTSKENADKILAQKRINPTQYDFPYFMDKLLDNIDTYDSYADFPNRWLGIPEMPWLGSGVYCFKFLDEAQAYTPNSTVIKIDVYTPVNEFDFDSPEDLMMIANYFQNNFEEDLRNKFFDDEVIDAYLLVGTFLLNFIMDGMGNSSKAQCVCLSLILFILVKIRKKPFKPDIVSYKFKLDDIVGKYYTIRKMEKIKGLAGV
;
A
#
# COMPACT_ATOMS: atom_id res chain seq x y z
N MET A 1 -20.52 4.85 1.14
CA MET A 1 -19.57 4.50 0.06
C MET A 1 -19.16 3.07 0.28
N ASP A 2 -18.93 2.32 -0.79
CA ASP A 2 -18.72 0.88 -0.73
C ASP A 2 -17.29 0.56 -1.12
N PHE A 3 -16.63 -0.24 -0.29
CA PHE A 3 -15.28 -0.74 -0.56
C PHE A 3 -15.26 -2.27 -0.48
N PHE A 4 -14.26 -2.87 -1.11
CA PHE A 4 -14.07 -4.32 -1.16
C PHE A 4 -12.73 -4.69 -0.52
N HIS A 5 -12.75 -5.61 0.44
CA HIS A 5 -11.56 -6.11 1.12
C HIS A 5 -11.31 -7.56 0.74
N SER A 6 -10.12 -7.83 0.21
CA SER A 6 -9.66 -9.16 -0.17
C SER A 6 -8.91 -9.82 0.99
N THR A 7 -9.29 -11.05 1.37
CA THR A 7 -8.68 -11.76 2.52
C THR A 7 -8.85 -13.27 2.41
N SER A 8 -8.29 -14.08 3.32
CA SER A 8 -8.53 -15.53 3.32
C SER A 8 -9.95 -15.87 3.80
N LYS A 9 -10.48 -17.05 3.44
CA LYS A 9 -11.81 -17.49 3.92
C LYS A 9 -11.92 -17.46 5.45
N GLU A 10 -10.89 -17.98 6.14
CA GLU A 10 -10.85 -17.98 7.60
C GLU A 10 -10.89 -16.56 8.19
N ASN A 11 -10.16 -15.62 7.60
CA ASN A 11 -10.19 -14.22 8.04
C ASN A 11 -11.52 -13.56 7.70
N ALA A 12 -12.15 -13.89 6.57
CA ALA A 12 -13.45 -13.37 6.22
C ALA A 12 -14.53 -13.78 7.24
N ASP A 13 -14.55 -15.05 7.64
CA ASP A 13 -15.46 -15.54 8.66
C ASP A 13 -15.24 -14.80 10.00
N LYS A 14 -13.98 -14.57 10.40
CA LYS A 14 -13.63 -13.78 11.59
C LYS A 14 -14.11 -12.32 11.48
N ILE A 15 -13.86 -11.65 10.36
CA ILE A 15 -14.28 -10.27 10.12
C ILE A 15 -15.80 -10.16 10.19
N LEU A 16 -16.52 -11.10 9.57
CA LEU A 16 -17.99 -11.11 9.57
C LEU A 16 -18.58 -11.34 10.96
N ALA A 17 -17.94 -12.17 11.78
CA ALA A 17 -18.34 -12.43 13.16
C ALA A 17 -18.00 -11.26 14.11
N GLN A 18 -16.80 -10.68 13.97
CA GLN A 18 -16.27 -9.65 14.88
C GLN A 18 -16.58 -8.22 14.43
N LYS A 19 -17.05 -8.03 13.20
CA LYS A 19 -17.26 -6.71 12.56
C LYS A 19 -16.02 -5.82 12.60
N ARG A 20 -14.84 -6.42 12.45
CA ARG A 20 -13.55 -5.72 12.52
C ARG A 20 -12.54 -6.34 11.56
N ILE A 21 -11.76 -5.49 10.88
CA ILE A 21 -10.61 -5.92 10.07
C ILE A 21 -9.34 -5.61 10.85
N ASN A 22 -8.46 -6.61 11.00
CA ASN A 22 -7.15 -6.41 11.59
C ASN A 22 -6.17 -6.02 10.48
N PRO A 23 -5.37 -4.95 10.67
CA PRO A 23 -4.41 -4.54 9.66
C PRO A 23 -3.30 -5.58 9.52
N THR A 24 -2.87 -5.81 8.28
CA THR A 24 -1.68 -6.60 7.97
C THR A 24 -0.50 -6.03 8.74
N GLN A 25 0.24 -6.90 9.42
CA GLN A 25 1.47 -6.53 10.13
C GLN A 25 2.65 -6.89 9.23
N TYR A 26 3.40 -5.89 8.80
CA TYR A 26 4.69 -6.06 8.13
C TYR A 26 5.76 -5.33 8.95
N ASP A 27 6.92 -5.94 9.11
CA ASP A 27 8.01 -5.37 9.90
C ASP A 27 8.75 -4.27 9.11
N PHE A 28 8.07 -3.14 8.93
CA PHE A 28 8.62 -1.97 8.28
C PHE A 28 9.88 -1.42 8.95
N PRO A 29 9.96 -1.34 10.30
CA PRO A 29 11.19 -0.92 10.95
C PRO A 29 12.39 -1.77 10.50
N TYR A 30 12.28 -3.10 10.60
CA TYR A 30 13.38 -3.97 10.20
C TYR A 30 13.68 -3.92 8.69
N PHE A 31 12.65 -3.74 7.86
CA PHE A 31 12.84 -3.47 6.43
C PHE A 31 13.59 -2.15 6.21
N MET A 32 13.19 -1.07 6.87
CA MET A 32 13.85 0.23 6.72
C MET A 32 15.30 0.20 7.15
N ASP A 33 15.62 -0.45 8.27
CA ASP A 33 17.01 -0.57 8.73
C ASP A 33 17.88 -1.22 7.64
N LYS A 34 17.40 -2.32 7.05
CA LYS A 34 18.09 -2.98 5.93
C LYS A 34 18.17 -2.13 4.67
N LEU A 35 17.15 -1.33 4.37
CA LEU A 35 17.16 -0.44 3.22
C LEU A 35 18.23 0.63 3.38
N LEU A 36 18.26 1.27 4.54
CA LEU A 36 19.18 2.36 4.88
C LEU A 36 20.63 1.85 4.91
N ASP A 37 20.88 0.67 5.48
CA ASP A 37 22.21 0.04 5.48
C ASP A 37 22.82 -0.15 4.07
N ASN A 38 21.97 -0.21 3.03
CA ASN A 38 22.39 -0.51 1.66
C ASN A 38 22.05 0.62 0.68
N ILE A 39 21.60 1.78 1.15
CA ILE A 39 20.95 2.76 0.29
C ILE A 39 21.89 3.30 -0.80
N ASP A 40 23.17 3.46 -0.47
CA ASP A 40 24.22 3.96 -1.38
C ASP A 40 24.61 2.94 -2.47
N THR A 41 24.11 1.71 -2.39
CA THR A 41 24.38 0.66 -3.38
C THR A 41 23.33 0.62 -4.50
N TYR A 42 22.24 1.37 -4.36
CA TYR A 42 21.15 1.40 -5.34
C TYR A 42 21.31 2.59 -6.29
N ASP A 43 21.18 2.35 -7.59
CA ASP A 43 21.21 3.40 -8.61
C ASP A 43 19.83 4.05 -8.79
N SER A 44 18.76 3.31 -8.51
CA SER A 44 17.38 3.77 -8.69
C SER A 44 16.40 3.13 -7.69
N TYR A 45 15.20 3.72 -7.60
CA TYR A 45 14.08 3.14 -6.83
C TYR A 45 13.64 1.76 -7.35
N ALA A 46 13.92 1.43 -8.62
CA ALA A 46 13.55 0.15 -9.22
C ALA A 46 14.42 -1.00 -8.67
N ASP A 47 15.61 -0.68 -8.16
CA ASP A 47 16.57 -1.63 -7.61
C ASP A 47 16.22 -2.05 -6.18
N PHE A 48 15.30 -1.33 -5.52
CA PHE A 48 14.88 -1.65 -4.17
C PHE A 48 14.40 -3.11 -4.06
N PRO A 49 14.90 -3.87 -3.08
CA PRO A 49 14.45 -5.24 -2.86
C PRO A 49 13.01 -5.21 -2.34
N ASN A 50 12.17 -6.14 -2.80
CA ASN A 50 10.83 -6.34 -2.24
C ASN A 50 10.80 -7.44 -1.17
N ARG A 51 11.95 -8.03 -0.83
CA ARG A 51 12.11 -9.09 0.18
C ARG A 51 13.55 -9.14 0.69
N TRP A 52 13.73 -9.62 1.91
CA TRP A 52 15.04 -9.98 2.47
C TRP A 52 14.98 -11.34 3.16
N LEU A 53 16.15 -11.92 3.44
CA LEU A 53 16.20 -13.14 4.24
C LEU A 53 15.61 -12.86 5.62
N GLY A 54 14.57 -13.61 6.00
CA GLY A 54 13.86 -13.44 7.26
C GLY A 54 12.73 -12.39 7.24
N ILE A 55 12.55 -11.67 6.13
CA ILE A 55 11.43 -10.73 5.94
C ILE A 55 10.60 -11.23 4.75
N PRO A 56 9.28 -11.46 4.91
CA PRO A 56 8.44 -11.86 3.80
C PRO A 56 8.44 -10.79 2.70
N GLU A 57 7.96 -11.17 1.51
CA GLU A 57 7.75 -10.21 0.44
C GLU A 57 6.83 -9.08 0.91
N MET A 58 7.21 -7.84 0.56
CA MET A 58 6.45 -6.66 0.92
C MET A 58 5.05 -6.73 0.30
N PRO A 59 3.98 -6.55 1.09
CA PRO A 59 2.64 -6.43 0.56
C PRO A 59 2.48 -5.06 -0.13
N TRP A 60 1.61 -4.98 -1.15
CA TRP A 60 1.50 -3.86 -2.08
C TRP A 60 1.37 -2.43 -1.50
N LEU A 61 0.75 -2.26 -0.33
CA LEU A 61 0.59 -0.97 0.36
C LEU A 61 1.10 -1.09 1.81
N GLY A 62 2.01 -2.03 2.06
CA GLY A 62 2.62 -2.26 3.36
C GLY A 62 1.69 -2.76 4.47
N SER A 63 1.76 -2.09 5.61
CA SER A 63 0.97 -2.45 6.79
C SER A 63 -0.31 -1.67 6.80
N GLY A 64 -1.46 -2.35 6.82
CA GLY A 64 -2.73 -1.66 6.80
C GLY A 64 -3.92 -2.55 6.45
N VAL A 65 -5.06 -1.89 6.29
CA VAL A 65 -6.27 -2.50 5.75
C VAL A 65 -6.37 -2.11 4.28
N TYR A 66 -6.45 -3.12 3.42
CA TYR A 66 -6.50 -2.96 1.98
C TYR A 66 -7.94 -2.96 1.49
N CYS A 67 -8.35 -1.86 0.89
CA CYS A 67 -9.71 -1.65 0.41
C CYS A 67 -9.67 -1.19 -1.04
N PHE A 68 -10.49 -1.80 -1.87
CA PHE A 68 -10.59 -1.50 -3.30
C PHE A 68 -11.96 -0.92 -3.61
N LYS A 69 -12.01 -0.03 -4.60
CA LYS A 69 -13.26 0.61 -5.03
C LYS A 69 -14.11 -0.33 -5.87
N PHE A 70 -13.45 -1.23 -6.61
CA PHE A 70 -14.11 -2.20 -7.48
C PHE A 70 -13.88 -3.65 -7.01
N LEU A 71 -14.87 -4.50 -7.28
CA LEU A 71 -14.87 -5.90 -6.84
C LEU A 71 -13.82 -6.74 -7.56
N ASP A 72 -13.60 -6.48 -8.85
CA ASP A 72 -12.61 -7.15 -9.69
C ASP A 72 -11.18 -6.89 -9.22
N GLU A 73 -10.85 -5.65 -8.85
CA GLU A 73 -9.57 -5.29 -8.23
C GLU A 73 -9.33 -6.10 -6.94
N ALA A 74 -10.33 -6.17 -6.05
CA ALA A 74 -10.24 -6.95 -4.82
C ALA A 74 -10.06 -8.46 -5.09
N GLN A 75 -10.70 -9.00 -6.12
CA GLN A 75 -10.56 -10.41 -6.50
C GLN A 75 -9.18 -10.74 -7.05
N ALA A 76 -8.56 -9.80 -7.77
CA ALA A 76 -7.23 -9.97 -8.36
C ALA A 76 -6.09 -9.85 -7.32
N TYR A 77 -6.34 -9.15 -6.21
CA TYR A 77 -5.31 -8.82 -5.21
C TYR A 77 -4.64 -10.04 -4.55
N THR A 78 -5.40 -11.08 -4.21
CA THR A 78 -4.87 -12.26 -3.51
C THR A 78 -5.44 -13.54 -4.10
N PRO A 79 -4.60 -14.51 -4.54
CA PRO A 79 -5.05 -15.81 -5.01
C PRO A 79 -5.87 -16.56 -3.94
N ASN A 80 -6.95 -17.23 -4.34
CA ASN A 80 -7.85 -17.96 -3.43
C ASN A 80 -8.45 -17.11 -2.29
N SER A 81 -8.57 -15.80 -2.49
CA SER A 81 -9.18 -14.90 -1.53
C SER A 81 -10.70 -14.97 -1.52
N THR A 82 -11.27 -14.60 -0.38
CA THR A 82 -12.65 -14.23 -0.17
C THR A 82 -12.73 -12.72 -0.12
N VAL A 83 -13.67 -12.13 -0.86
CA VAL A 83 -13.89 -10.68 -0.87
C VAL A 83 -15.09 -10.33 0.03
N ILE A 84 -14.90 -9.35 0.90
CA ILE A 84 -15.93 -8.80 1.78
C ILE A 84 -16.25 -7.39 1.34
N LYS A 85 -17.54 -7.05 1.31
CA LYS A 85 -18.01 -5.68 1.10
C LYS A 85 -18.00 -4.92 2.43
N ILE A 86 -17.43 -3.72 2.42
CA ILE A 86 -17.40 -2.79 3.54
C ILE A 86 -18.31 -1.62 3.19
N ASP A 87 -19.41 -1.48 3.93
CA ASP A 87 -20.33 -0.35 3.80
C ASP A 87 -19.91 0.76 4.76
N VAL A 88 -19.52 1.91 4.21
CA VAL A 88 -19.09 3.08 4.97
C VAL A 88 -20.18 4.14 4.94
N TYR A 89 -20.80 4.39 6.09
CA TYR A 89 -21.94 5.31 6.24
C TYR A 89 -21.56 6.70 6.76
N THR A 90 -20.33 6.87 7.25
CA THR A 90 -19.79 8.16 7.70
C THR A 90 -18.81 8.71 6.66
N PRO A 91 -18.65 10.05 6.56
CA PRO A 91 -17.54 10.61 5.80
C PRO A 91 -16.21 10.03 6.28
N VAL A 92 -15.35 9.66 5.34
CA VAL A 92 -14.02 9.09 5.57
C VAL A 92 -13.01 9.87 4.75
N ASN A 93 -11.79 10.02 5.29
CA ASN A 93 -10.68 10.59 4.56
C ASN A 93 -10.07 9.49 3.68
N GLU A 94 -10.26 9.62 2.37
CA GLU A 94 -9.63 8.77 1.36
C GLU A 94 -8.28 9.38 0.93
N PHE A 95 -7.32 8.51 0.66
CA PHE A 95 -6.08 8.87 0.00
C PHE A 95 -5.86 7.98 -1.21
N ASP A 96 -5.83 8.58 -2.40
CA ASP A 96 -5.82 7.89 -3.69
C ASP A 96 -4.48 8.08 -4.39
N PHE A 97 -3.72 7.00 -4.51
CA PHE A 97 -2.43 7.02 -5.21
C PHE A 97 -2.55 7.23 -6.74
N ASP A 98 -3.75 7.21 -7.32
CA ASP A 98 -3.98 7.63 -8.70
C ASP A 98 -4.39 9.10 -8.85
N SER A 99 -4.69 9.80 -7.74
CA SER A 99 -5.05 11.21 -7.79
C SER A 99 -3.80 12.06 -8.04
N PRO A 100 -3.76 12.87 -9.12
CA PRO A 100 -2.68 13.83 -9.33
C PRO A 100 -2.51 14.78 -8.14
N GLU A 101 -3.60 15.17 -7.50
CA GLU A 101 -3.59 16.06 -6.33
C GLU A 101 -2.89 15.41 -5.13
N ASP A 102 -3.22 14.15 -4.82
CA ASP A 102 -2.59 13.39 -3.73
C ASP A 102 -1.11 13.12 -4.02
N LEU A 103 -0.76 12.77 -5.27
CA LEU A 103 0.63 12.60 -5.70
C LEU A 103 1.44 13.90 -5.60
N MET A 104 0.86 15.04 -6.01
CA MET A 104 1.49 16.35 -5.85
C MET A 104 1.69 16.72 -4.37
N MET A 105 0.73 16.37 -3.50
CA MET A 105 0.88 16.57 -2.06
C MET A 105 2.07 15.77 -1.51
N ILE A 106 2.25 14.51 -1.94
CA ILE A 106 3.39 13.68 -1.53
C ILE A 106 4.71 14.26 -2.06
N ALA A 107 4.77 14.60 -3.34
CA ALA A 107 5.97 15.18 -3.95
C ALA A 107 6.39 16.46 -3.22
N ASN A 108 5.44 17.35 -2.93
CA ASN A 108 5.69 18.57 -2.17
C ASN A 108 6.19 18.28 -0.75
N TYR A 109 5.67 17.25 -0.08
CA TYR A 109 6.16 16.83 1.24
C TYR A 109 7.63 16.41 1.18
N PHE A 110 8.01 15.55 0.23
CA PHE A 110 9.41 15.12 0.07
C PHE A 110 10.35 16.28 -0.27
N GLN A 111 9.90 17.25 -1.06
CA GLN A 111 10.72 18.40 -1.44
C GLN A 111 10.90 19.43 -0.32
N ASN A 112 9.85 19.70 0.45
CA ASN A 112 9.81 20.91 1.29
C ASN A 112 9.71 20.65 2.79
N ASN A 113 9.33 19.45 3.22
CA ASN A 113 9.04 19.19 4.64
C ASN A 113 9.77 17.97 5.20
N PHE A 114 10.18 17.03 4.34
CA PHE A 114 10.69 15.74 4.79
C PHE A 114 11.99 15.87 5.59
N GLU A 115 12.95 16.70 5.15
CA GLU A 115 14.20 16.92 5.89
C GLU A 115 13.95 17.46 7.30
N GLU A 116 13.07 18.47 7.43
CA GLU A 116 12.74 19.05 8.73
C GLU A 116 12.13 18.00 9.67
N ASP A 117 11.21 17.18 9.16
CA ASP A 117 10.58 16.10 9.93
C ASP A 117 11.58 15.00 10.33
N LEU A 118 12.58 14.70 9.49
CA LEU A 118 13.68 13.79 9.83
C LEU A 118 14.56 14.37 10.95
N ARG A 119 14.99 15.62 10.83
CA ARG A 119 15.82 16.31 11.84
C ARG A 119 15.10 16.47 13.19
N ASN A 120 13.77 16.53 13.16
CA ASN A 120 12.96 16.54 14.38
C ASN A 120 12.84 15.15 15.04
N LYS A 121 13.12 14.07 14.29
CA LYS A 121 12.89 12.70 14.73
C LYS A 121 14.18 11.94 15.06
N PHE A 122 15.24 12.22 14.32
CA PHE A 122 16.53 11.55 14.43
C PHE A 122 17.60 12.58 14.81
N PHE A 123 18.62 12.12 15.54
CA PHE A 123 19.77 12.93 15.95
C PHE A 123 21.05 12.55 15.21
N ASP A 124 21.00 11.49 14.42
CA ASP A 124 22.14 10.95 13.67
C ASP A 124 22.06 11.45 12.23
N ASP A 125 23.05 12.25 11.83
CA ASP A 125 23.13 12.83 10.49
C ASP A 125 23.29 11.75 9.40
N GLU A 126 23.98 10.64 9.68
CA GLU A 126 24.13 9.54 8.70
C GLU A 126 22.77 8.87 8.43
N VAL A 127 21.97 8.67 9.48
CA VAL A 127 20.60 8.15 9.34
C VAL A 127 19.72 9.15 8.58
N ILE A 128 19.82 10.44 8.89
CA ILE A 128 19.06 11.49 8.19
C ILE A 128 19.41 11.49 6.70
N ASP A 129 20.69 11.48 6.36
CA ASP A 129 21.15 11.49 4.97
C ASP A 129 20.69 10.26 4.19
N ALA A 130 20.76 9.07 4.81
CA ALA A 130 20.23 7.84 4.22
C ALA A 130 18.71 7.93 3.95
N TYR A 131 17.95 8.50 4.89
CA TYR A 131 16.51 8.75 4.68
C TYR A 131 16.25 9.78 3.59
N LEU A 132 17.04 10.85 3.49
CA LEU A 132 16.92 11.85 2.43
C LEU A 132 17.16 11.23 1.06
N LEU A 133 18.11 10.29 0.96
CA LEU A 133 18.34 9.55 -0.28
C LEU A 133 17.15 8.65 -0.64
N VAL A 134 16.56 7.93 0.32
CA VAL A 134 15.27 7.22 0.12
C VAL A 134 14.19 8.20 -0.35
N GLY A 135 14.05 9.36 0.28
CA GLY A 135 13.09 10.39 -0.11
C GLY A 135 13.28 10.88 -1.55
N THR A 136 14.52 11.02 -1.98
CA THR A 136 14.88 11.39 -3.37
C THR A 136 14.45 10.31 -4.35
N PHE A 137 14.72 9.04 -4.04
CA PHE A 137 14.26 7.91 -4.86
C PHE A 137 12.73 7.85 -4.96
N LEU A 138 12.01 8.07 -3.86
CA LEU A 138 10.54 8.08 -3.87
C LEU A 138 9.96 9.29 -4.62
N LEU A 139 10.61 10.45 -4.53
CA LEU A 139 10.25 11.61 -5.35
C LEU A 139 10.42 11.31 -6.83
N ASN A 140 11.56 10.73 -7.23
CA ASN A 140 11.80 10.33 -8.62
C ASN A 140 10.75 9.31 -9.10
N PHE A 141 10.39 8.33 -8.26
CA PHE A 141 9.32 7.38 -8.56
C PHE A 141 7.99 8.08 -8.87
N ILE A 142 7.60 9.10 -8.09
CA ILE A 142 6.38 9.88 -8.34
C ILE A 142 6.49 10.68 -9.64
N MET A 143 7.63 11.36 -9.85
CA MET A 143 7.88 12.20 -11.03
C MET A 143 7.93 11.38 -12.33
N ASP A 144 8.37 10.13 -12.27
CA ASP A 144 8.39 9.19 -13.38
C ASP A 144 7.01 8.56 -13.68
N GLY A 145 5.96 8.97 -12.96
CA GLY A 145 4.61 8.43 -13.14
C GLY A 145 4.41 7.07 -12.49
N MET A 146 5.08 6.82 -11.36
CA MET A 146 4.97 5.61 -10.54
C MET A 146 5.51 4.33 -11.19
N GLY A 147 6.41 4.48 -12.17
CA GLY A 147 7.11 3.38 -12.82
C GLY A 147 6.20 2.36 -13.55
N ASN A 148 6.83 1.45 -14.28
CA ASN A 148 6.11 0.39 -15.05
C ASN A 148 6.25 -1.00 -14.40
N SER A 149 6.91 -1.08 -13.24
CA SER A 149 7.22 -2.35 -12.57
C SER A 149 6.31 -2.51 -11.36
N SER A 150 5.53 -3.59 -11.35
CA SER A 150 4.68 -3.98 -10.22
C SER A 150 5.47 -4.11 -8.90
N LYS A 151 6.70 -4.63 -8.98
CA LYS A 151 7.63 -4.70 -7.85
C LYS A 151 7.99 -3.31 -7.32
N ALA A 152 8.39 -2.40 -8.20
CA ALA A 152 8.81 -1.05 -7.80
C ALA A 152 7.64 -0.27 -7.19
N GLN A 153 6.45 -0.38 -7.79
CA GLN A 153 5.21 0.19 -7.27
C GLN A 153 4.90 -0.29 -5.86
N CYS A 154 4.88 -1.61 -5.64
CA CYS A 154 4.64 -2.21 -4.32
C CYS A 154 5.58 -1.65 -3.25
N VAL A 155 6.89 -1.64 -3.53
CA VAL A 155 7.88 -1.18 -2.54
C VAL A 155 7.79 0.32 -2.31
N CYS A 156 7.72 1.13 -3.36
CA CYS A 156 7.72 2.59 -3.24
C CYS A 156 6.43 3.09 -2.55
N LEU A 157 5.26 2.57 -2.91
CA LEU A 157 4.00 2.94 -2.28
C LEU A 157 3.99 2.61 -0.78
N SER A 158 4.47 1.43 -0.44
CA SER A 158 4.62 0.97 0.94
C SER A 158 5.55 1.86 1.76
N LEU A 159 6.69 2.27 1.18
CA LEU A 159 7.64 3.19 1.81
C LEU A 159 7.05 4.58 1.98
N ILE A 160 6.34 5.10 0.98
CA ILE A 160 5.64 6.39 1.06
C ILE A 160 4.65 6.36 2.24
N LEU A 161 3.80 5.33 2.31
CA LEU A 161 2.84 5.20 3.42
C LEU A 161 3.55 5.11 4.77
N PHE A 162 4.61 4.30 4.88
CA PHE A 162 5.38 4.20 6.11
C PHE A 162 5.93 5.56 6.54
N ILE A 163 6.54 6.31 5.63
CA ILE A 163 7.11 7.63 5.89
C ILE A 163 6.02 8.61 6.33
N LEU A 164 4.92 8.69 5.59
CA LEU A 164 3.81 9.59 5.92
C LEU A 164 3.18 9.26 7.28
N VAL A 165 3.05 7.98 7.62
CA VAL A 165 2.43 7.54 8.89
C VAL A 165 3.39 7.68 10.07
N LYS A 166 4.67 7.36 9.88
CA LYS A 166 5.63 7.20 10.98
C LYS A 166 6.57 8.37 11.13
N ILE A 167 7.02 9.00 10.05
CA ILE A 167 8.03 10.07 10.10
C ILE A 167 7.36 11.43 10.20
N ARG A 168 6.33 11.68 9.40
CA ARG A 168 5.68 12.98 9.33
C ARG A 168 5.20 13.45 10.71
N LYS A 169 5.55 14.69 11.08
CA LYS A 169 5.20 15.28 12.39
C LYS A 169 3.69 15.34 12.64
N LYS A 170 2.91 15.58 11.58
CA LYS A 170 1.46 15.40 11.59
C LYS A 170 1.15 14.01 11.05
N PRO A 171 0.74 13.06 11.90
CA PRO A 171 0.59 11.68 11.47
C PRO A 171 -0.44 11.60 10.35
N PHE A 172 -0.02 11.05 9.22
CA PHE A 172 -0.91 10.73 8.12
C PHE A 172 -1.79 9.55 8.51
N LYS A 173 -3.10 9.75 8.55
CA LYS A 173 -4.08 8.76 8.99
C LYS A 173 -5.34 8.82 8.13
N PRO A 174 -5.25 8.48 6.83
CA PRO A 174 -6.45 8.29 6.05
C PRO A 174 -7.22 7.11 6.63
N ASP A 175 -8.54 7.19 6.60
CA ASP A 175 -9.41 6.07 6.94
C ASP A 175 -9.31 4.96 5.86
N ILE A 176 -9.03 5.38 4.62
CA ILE A 176 -8.95 4.51 3.45
C ILE A 176 -7.78 4.94 2.56
N VAL A 177 -6.98 3.97 2.16
CA VAL A 177 -5.95 4.12 1.12
C VAL A 177 -6.43 3.36 -0.12
N SER A 178 -6.48 4.03 -1.26
CA SER A 178 -6.88 3.48 -2.55
C SER A 178 -5.75 3.56 -3.57
N TYR A 179 -5.74 2.59 -4.48
CA TYR A 179 -4.87 2.53 -5.65
C TYR A 179 -5.53 1.62 -6.68
N LYS A 180 -5.69 2.09 -7.92
CA LYS A 180 -6.24 1.32 -9.03
C LYS A 180 -5.12 0.56 -9.72
N PHE A 181 -5.42 -0.70 -9.99
CA PHE A 181 -4.53 -1.53 -10.77
C PHE A 181 -4.86 -1.32 -12.25
N LYS A 182 -3.92 -0.75 -13.01
CA LYS A 182 -3.96 -0.93 -14.46
C LYS A 182 -3.51 -2.34 -14.78
N LEU A 183 -4.41 -3.12 -15.36
CA LEU A 183 -4.25 -4.54 -15.69
C LEU A 183 -3.17 -4.83 -16.73
N ASP A 184 -2.56 -3.79 -17.30
CA ASP A 184 -1.72 -3.92 -18.50
C ASP A 184 -0.37 -4.62 -18.24
N ASP A 185 0.07 -4.77 -16.98
CA ASP A 185 1.39 -5.35 -16.62
C ASP A 185 1.36 -6.58 -15.69
N ILE A 186 0.20 -7.22 -15.48
CA ILE A 186 0.16 -8.53 -14.80
C ILE A 186 0.20 -9.65 -15.84
N VAL A 187 1.40 -10.05 -16.27
CA VAL A 187 1.60 -11.37 -16.88
C VAL A 187 1.57 -12.45 -15.80
N GLY A 188 0.36 -12.70 -15.29
CA GLY A 188 0.00 -13.86 -14.51
C GLY A 188 -0.94 -14.74 -15.32
N LYS A 189 -0.39 -15.65 -16.12
CA LYS A 189 -1.17 -16.67 -16.83
C LYS A 189 -1.84 -17.62 -15.82
N TYR A 190 -3.13 -17.49 -15.52
CA TYR A 190 -4.02 -18.62 -15.18
C TYR A 190 -5.50 -18.25 -15.43
N TYR A 191 -6.19 -19.02 -16.29
CA TYR A 191 -7.66 -19.08 -16.37
C TYR A 191 -8.16 -20.36 -15.68
N THR A 192 -9.32 -20.32 -14.99
CA THR A 192 -10.56 -21.15 -15.22
C THR A 192 -11.57 -21.08 -14.03
N ILE A 193 -12.70 -20.39 -14.26
CA ILE A 193 -14.16 -20.67 -14.05
C ILE A 193 -14.74 -21.45 -12.81
N ARG A 194 -15.67 -20.75 -12.09
CA ARG A 194 -16.89 -21.10 -11.28
C ARG A 194 -16.76 -21.84 -9.92
N LYS A 195 -17.47 -21.39 -8.87
CA LYS A 195 -18.95 -21.48 -8.71
C LYS A 195 -19.61 -20.25 -8.04
N MET A 196 -20.62 -19.71 -8.72
CA MET A 196 -21.68 -18.91 -8.09
C MET A 196 -22.45 -19.79 -7.10
N GLU A 197 -22.62 -19.35 -5.86
CA GLU A 197 -23.74 -19.82 -5.06
C GLU A 197 -24.86 -18.77 -5.08
N LYS A 198 -26.01 -19.24 -5.57
CA LYS A 198 -27.30 -18.57 -5.71
C LYS A 198 -27.58 -17.61 -4.55
N ILE A 199 -27.91 -16.36 -4.88
CA ILE A 199 -28.93 -15.65 -4.10
C ILE A 199 -30.23 -16.44 -4.31
N LYS A 200 -30.58 -17.28 -3.31
CA LYS A 200 -31.95 -17.77 -3.18
C LYS A 200 -32.79 -16.60 -2.66
N GLY A 201 -33.76 -16.15 -3.47
CA GLY A 201 -34.90 -15.39 -2.99
C GLY A 201 -35.08 -14.01 -3.61
N LEU A 202 -35.59 -13.98 -4.84
CA LEU A 202 -36.76 -13.16 -5.11
C LEU A 202 -37.85 -14.12 -5.59
N ALA A 203 -38.75 -14.43 -4.67
CA ALA A 203 -39.98 -15.15 -4.94
C ALA A 203 -41.04 -14.14 -5.41
N GLY A 204 -41.74 -14.44 -6.52
CA GLY A 204 -42.91 -13.70 -7.03
C GLY A 204 -42.54 -12.31 -7.54
N VAL A 205 -42.84 -11.91 -8.78
CA VAL A 205 -43.97 -12.17 -9.68
C VAL A 205 -43.45 -12.04 -11.11
#